data_AF-A0A4Z2EB35-F1
#
_entry.id   AF-A0A4Z2EB35-F1
#
_cell.length_a   1.000
_cell.length_b   1.000
_cell.length_c   1.000
_cell.angle_alpha   90.00
_cell.angle_beta   90.00
_cell.angle_gamma   90.00
#
_symmetry.space_group_name_H-M   'P 1'
#
loop_
_entity.id
_entity.type
_entity.pdbx_description
1 polymer ?
#
loop_
_entity_poly.entity_id
_entity_poly.type
_entity_poly.pdbx_seq_one_letter_code
_entity_poly.pdbx_strand_id
1 'polypeptide(L)'
;MRVAVIGAGVIGLSTAQSLYEQHQSALRPLSIHVYADCFSPLTTSDGAAGFWQPYLYDKGNVQETKWNKETFDYLLSALRSPESTAMGIFLQSGYNLCTERLPRVIRVHRHTAAARGSAVSLRPPRGGSHRGQDLIIVLTLDLFAGPVV
;
A
#
# COMPACT_ATOMS: atom_id res chain seq x y z
N MET A 1 -6.69 -11.20 -28.78
CA MET A 1 -7.39 -10.02 -28.26
C MET A 1 -6.38 -8.87 -28.11
N ARG A 2 -6.77 -7.64 -28.46
CA ARG A 2 -5.96 -6.44 -28.25
C ARG A 2 -6.65 -5.56 -27.21
N VAL A 3 -5.94 -5.18 -26.16
CA VAL A 3 -6.44 -4.35 -25.07
C VAL A 3 -5.65 -3.06 -25.04
N ALA A 4 -6.35 -1.93 -25.01
CA ALA A 4 -5.75 -0.62 -24.78
C ALA A 4 -6.08 -0.20 -23.33
N VAL A 5 -5.04 0.06 -22.55
CA VAL A 5 -5.13 0.65 -21.20
C VAL A 5 -4.77 2.12 -21.33
N ILE A 6 -5.63 3.00 -20.82
CA ILE A 6 -5.43 4.45 -20.88
C ILE A 6 -4.96 4.94 -19.51
N GLY A 7 -3.77 5.52 -19.45
CA GLY A 7 -3.11 6.03 -18.26
C GLY A 7 -1.95 5.14 -17.78
N ALA A 8 -0.83 5.78 -17.43
CA ALA A 8 0.40 5.11 -16.96
C ALA A 8 0.72 5.40 -15.49
N GLY A 9 -0.29 5.79 -14.69
CA GLY A 9 -0.18 5.85 -13.23
C GLY A 9 -0.39 4.48 -12.58
N VAL A 10 -0.39 4.44 -11.23
CA VAL A 10 -0.48 3.18 -10.46
C VAL A 10 -1.67 2.31 -10.85
N ILE A 11 -2.84 2.90 -11.11
CA ILE A 11 -4.04 2.14 -11.50
C ILE A 11 -3.90 1.55 -12.91
N GLY A 12 -3.39 2.33 -13.87
CA GLY A 12 -3.26 1.86 -15.25
C GLY A 12 -2.24 0.74 -15.38
N LEU A 13 -1.05 0.91 -14.80
CA LEU A 13 0.01 -0.09 -14.87
C LEU A 13 -0.34 -1.38 -14.09
N SER A 14 -0.90 -1.26 -12.88
CA SER A 14 -1.33 -2.45 -12.11
C SER A 14 -2.47 -3.21 -12.80
N THR A 15 -3.39 -2.51 -13.47
CA THR A 15 -4.44 -3.14 -14.27
C THR A 15 -3.83 -3.86 -15.48
N ALA A 16 -2.93 -3.22 -16.22
CA ALA A 16 -2.27 -3.82 -17.38
C ALA A 16 -1.50 -5.10 -16.99
N GLN A 17 -0.77 -5.05 -15.87
CA GLN A 17 -0.06 -6.19 -15.31
C GLN A 17 -1.03 -7.31 -14.90
N SER A 18 -2.07 -6.99 -14.13
CA SER A 18 -3.07 -7.98 -13.67
C SER A 18 -3.74 -8.70 -14.85
N LEU A 19 -4.12 -7.94 -15.89
CA LEU A 19 -4.69 -8.51 -17.11
C LEU A 19 -3.71 -9.44 -17.82
N TYR A 20 -2.43 -9.06 -17.90
CA TYR A 20 -1.40 -9.89 -18.52
C TYR A 20 -1.24 -11.19 -17.74
N GLU A 21 -0.98 -11.11 -16.43
CA GLU A 21 -0.72 -12.27 -15.56
C GLU A 21 -1.89 -13.27 -15.55
N GLN A 22 -3.13 -12.77 -15.49
CA GLN A 22 -4.32 -13.62 -15.38
C GLN A 22 -4.73 -14.27 -16.71
N HIS A 23 -4.44 -13.64 -17.85
CA HIS A 23 -5.04 -14.04 -19.13
C HIS A 23 -4.05 -14.40 -20.25
N GLN A 24 -2.74 -14.19 -20.08
CA GLN A 24 -1.76 -14.49 -21.14
C GLN A 24 -1.73 -15.98 -21.56
N SER A 25 -2.11 -16.90 -20.67
CA SER A 25 -2.13 -18.35 -20.93
C SER A 25 -3.40 -18.77 -21.66
N ALA A 26 -4.54 -18.17 -21.30
CA ALA A 26 -5.86 -18.52 -21.84
C ALA A 26 -6.16 -17.83 -23.18
N LEU A 27 -5.67 -16.61 -23.38
CA LEU A 27 -5.96 -15.80 -24.57
C LEU A 27 -4.68 -15.61 -25.38
N ARG A 28 -4.51 -16.37 -26.47
CA ARG A 28 -3.37 -16.20 -27.39
C ARG A 28 -3.82 -15.89 -28.82
N PRO A 29 -3.28 -14.82 -29.47
CA PRO A 29 -2.39 -13.81 -28.89
C PRO A 29 -3.16 -12.79 -28.03
N LEU A 30 -2.66 -12.51 -26.82
CA LEU A 30 -3.06 -11.36 -26.00
C LEU A 30 -2.02 -10.26 -26.18
N SER A 31 -2.47 -9.07 -26.57
CA SER A 31 -1.63 -7.90 -26.77
C SER A 31 -2.23 -6.75 -25.97
N ILE A 32 -1.44 -6.19 -25.06
CA ILE A 32 -1.84 -5.09 -24.18
C ILE A 32 -0.96 -3.89 -24.51
N HIS A 33 -1.60 -2.75 -24.76
CA HIS A 33 -0.93 -1.48 -25.05
C HIS A 33 -1.36 -0.45 -24.02
N VAL A 34 -0.39 0.24 -23.40
CA VAL A 34 -0.65 1.36 -22.50
C VAL A 34 -0.47 2.66 -23.29
N TYR A 35 -1.50 3.50 -23.29
CA TYR A 35 -1.47 4.84 -23.88
C TYR A 35 -1.63 5.86 -22.77
N ALA A 36 -0.73 6.84 -22.69
CA ALA A 36 -0.82 7.92 -21.71
C ALA A 36 -0.20 9.20 -22.29
N ASP A 37 -0.70 10.35 -21.83
CA ASP A 37 -0.14 11.67 -22.06
C ASP A 37 1.03 11.96 -21.10
N CYS A 38 0.96 11.43 -19.87
CA CYS A 38 2.01 11.51 -18.85
C CYS A 38 2.46 10.11 -18.42
N PHE A 39 3.77 9.98 -18.19
CA PHE A 39 4.42 8.82 -17.60
C PHE A 39 5.21 9.25 -16.35
N SER A 40 5.66 8.31 -15.53
CA SER A 40 6.56 8.62 -14.42
C SER A 40 7.79 9.41 -14.91
N PRO A 41 8.22 10.47 -14.19
CA PRO A 41 7.80 10.88 -12.84
C PRO A 41 6.70 11.96 -12.81
N LEU A 42 5.86 12.06 -13.86
CA LEU A 42 4.90 13.16 -14.06
C LEU A 42 3.43 12.75 -13.86
N THR A 43 3.17 11.61 -13.24
CA THR A 43 1.81 11.17 -12.89
C THR A 43 1.43 11.63 -11.48
N THR A 44 0.13 11.69 -11.18
CA THR A 44 -0.35 11.90 -9.81
C THR A 44 0.18 10.85 -8.83
N SER A 45 0.48 9.64 -9.31
CA SER A 45 1.04 8.57 -8.48
C SER A 45 2.47 8.89 -8.01
N ASP A 46 3.27 9.60 -8.82
CA ASP A 46 4.63 9.99 -8.44
C ASP A 46 4.63 11.09 -7.36
N GLY A 47 3.56 11.88 -7.27
CA GLY A 47 3.36 12.88 -6.20
C GLY A 47 2.70 12.32 -4.93
N ALA A 48 2.37 11.03 -4.88
CA ALA A 48 1.70 10.43 -3.73
C ALA A 48 2.68 10.25 -2.54
N ALA A 49 2.16 10.36 -1.31
CA ALA A 49 2.97 10.17 -0.10
C ALA A 49 3.47 8.73 0.12
N GLY A 50 2.96 7.76 -0.65
CA GLY A 50 3.39 6.36 -0.61
C GLY A 50 2.78 5.50 0.50
N PHE A 51 2.04 6.07 1.46
CA PHE A 51 1.48 5.33 2.59
C PHE A 51 0.23 4.52 2.25
N TRP A 52 0.22 3.24 2.62
CA TRP A 52 -1.00 2.43 2.64
C TRP A 52 -1.80 2.69 3.92
N GLN A 53 -2.83 3.53 3.83
CA GLN A 53 -3.71 3.84 4.95
C GLN A 53 -5.12 4.18 4.43
N PRO A 54 -6.07 3.23 4.45
CA PRO A 54 -7.46 3.50 4.10
C PRO A 54 -8.11 4.55 5.00
N TYR A 55 -9.11 5.26 4.47
CA TYR A 55 -9.89 6.19 5.26
C TYR A 55 -10.68 5.48 6.37
N LEU A 56 -10.86 6.19 7.50
CA LEU A 56 -11.50 5.65 8.69
C LEU A 56 -13.00 5.33 8.53
N TYR A 57 -13.64 5.87 7.49
CA TYR A 57 -15.06 5.67 7.22
C TYR A 57 -15.28 5.51 5.72
N ASP A 58 -15.71 4.32 5.31
CA ASP A 58 -15.97 3.95 3.92
C ASP A 58 -17.39 4.28 3.47
N LYS A 59 -18.16 5.06 4.25
CA LYS A 59 -19.60 5.35 3.98
C LYS A 59 -20.45 4.07 3.80
N GLY A 60 -20.00 2.93 4.33
CA GLY A 60 -20.66 1.63 4.13
C GLY A 60 -20.29 0.94 2.81
N ASN A 61 -19.27 1.42 2.09
CA ASN A 61 -18.78 0.77 0.87
C ASN A 61 -17.92 -0.46 1.18
N VAL A 62 -18.60 -1.59 1.36
CA VAL A 62 -17.97 -2.89 1.62
C VAL A 62 -16.99 -3.33 0.53
N GLN A 63 -17.16 -2.84 -0.70
CA GLN A 63 -16.32 -3.23 -1.83
C GLN A 63 -14.94 -2.56 -1.77
N GLU A 64 -14.89 -1.29 -1.41
CA GLU A 64 -13.61 -0.59 -1.18
C GLU A 64 -12.86 -1.19 0.00
N THR A 65 -13.55 -1.53 1.09
CA THR A 65 -12.94 -2.23 2.23
C THR A 65 -12.33 -3.57 1.81
N LYS A 66 -13.00 -4.32 0.93
CA LYS A 66 -12.46 -5.56 0.34
C LYS A 66 -11.21 -5.29 -0.51
N TRP A 67 -11.27 -4.34 -1.45
CA TRP A 67 -10.12 -4.01 -2.31
C TRP A 67 -8.92 -3.50 -1.52
N ASN A 68 -9.15 -2.71 -0.48
CA ASN A 68 -8.12 -2.27 0.44
C ASN A 68 -7.42 -3.47 1.06
N LYS A 69 -8.19 -4.40 1.64
CA LYS A 69 -7.63 -5.61 2.25
C LYS A 69 -6.81 -6.43 1.23
N GLU A 70 -7.35 -6.68 0.05
CA GLU A 70 -6.68 -7.45 -1.00
C GLU A 70 -5.37 -6.79 -1.44
N THR A 71 -5.37 -5.45 -1.55
CA THR A 71 -4.16 -4.68 -1.88
C THR A 71 -3.12 -4.79 -0.77
N PHE A 72 -3.53 -4.67 0.50
CA PHE A 72 -2.61 -4.82 1.63
C PHE A 72 -1.97 -6.21 1.68
N ASP A 73 -2.78 -7.25 1.52
CA ASP A 73 -2.30 -8.64 1.52
C ASP A 73 -1.30 -8.87 0.37
N TYR A 74 -1.58 -8.31 -0.82
CA TYR A 74 -0.65 -8.35 -1.95
C TYR A 74 0.68 -7.67 -1.63
N LEU A 75 0.66 -6.42 -1.16
CA LEU A 75 1.87 -5.67 -0.80
C LEU A 75 2.66 -6.36 0.32
N LEU A 76 1.97 -6.91 1.33
CA LEU A 76 2.59 -7.68 2.41
C LEU A 76 3.24 -8.96 1.89
N SER A 77 2.66 -9.61 0.87
CA SER A 77 3.26 -10.78 0.24
C SER A 77 4.54 -10.42 -0.53
N ALA A 78 4.55 -9.25 -1.18
CA ALA A 78 5.68 -8.75 -1.97
C ALA A 78 6.91 -8.44 -1.09
N LEU A 79 6.73 -8.09 0.19
CA LEU A 79 7.84 -7.90 1.14
C LEU A 79 8.77 -9.11 1.31
N ARG A 80 8.31 -10.32 0.97
CA ARG A 80 9.13 -11.53 1.05
C ARG A 80 10.10 -11.66 -0.13
N SER A 81 9.89 -10.90 -1.20
CA SER A 81 10.74 -10.92 -2.39
C SER A 81 11.97 -10.04 -2.18
N PRO A 82 13.15 -10.46 -2.66
CA PRO A 82 14.35 -9.63 -2.61
C PRO A 82 14.24 -8.35 -3.45
N GLU A 83 13.29 -8.30 -4.39
CA GLU A 83 12.97 -7.12 -5.20
C GLU A 83 12.06 -6.11 -4.48
N SER A 84 11.58 -6.41 -3.27
CA SER A 84 10.67 -5.53 -2.50
C SER A 84 11.16 -4.07 -2.43
N THR A 85 12.43 -3.86 -2.11
CA THR A 85 13.04 -2.53 -2.08
C THR A 85 13.04 -1.85 -3.45
N ALA A 86 13.31 -2.59 -4.52
CA ALA A 86 13.29 -2.04 -5.89
C ALA A 86 11.87 -1.70 -6.35
N MET A 87 10.86 -2.42 -5.84
CA MET A 87 9.44 -2.10 -6.01
C MET A 87 8.98 -0.95 -5.11
N GLY A 88 9.86 -0.41 -4.26
CA GLY A 88 9.53 0.63 -3.30
C GLY A 88 8.77 0.14 -2.08
N ILE A 89 8.57 -1.18 -1.90
CA ILE A 89 7.71 -1.75 -0.85
C ILE A 89 8.52 -2.03 0.41
N PHE A 90 8.21 -1.33 1.51
CA PHE A 90 8.82 -1.57 2.83
C PHE A 90 7.87 -1.30 3.99
N LEU A 91 8.23 -1.77 5.18
CA LEU A 91 7.47 -1.53 6.42
C LEU A 91 8.01 -0.27 7.12
N GLN A 92 7.10 0.64 7.46
CA GLN A 92 7.39 1.86 8.19
C GLN A 92 6.44 1.97 9.39
N SER A 93 6.96 2.14 10.61
CA SER A 93 6.11 2.40 11.78
C SER A 93 5.72 3.88 11.86
N GLY A 94 4.52 4.17 12.39
CA GLY A 94 3.99 5.53 12.52
C GLY A 94 2.87 5.67 13.55
N TYR A 95 2.36 6.89 13.70
CA TYR A 95 1.30 7.24 14.64
C TYR A 95 0.26 8.14 13.97
N ASN A 96 -1.02 7.84 14.19
CA ASN A 96 -2.09 8.80 13.95
C ASN A 96 -2.37 9.58 15.24
N LEU A 97 -2.22 10.91 15.18
CA LEU A 97 -2.50 11.79 16.30
C LEU A 97 -3.90 12.39 16.16
N CYS A 98 -4.76 12.15 17.14
CA CYS A 98 -6.12 12.68 17.17
C CYS A 98 -6.32 13.54 18.43
N THR A 99 -7.00 14.67 18.26
CA THR A 99 -7.39 15.55 19.39
C THR A 99 -8.52 14.91 20.20
N GLU A 100 -9.40 14.17 19.54
CA GLU A 100 -10.53 13.45 20.13
C GLU A 100 -10.26 11.94 20.19
N ARG A 101 -10.95 11.23 21.08
CA ARG A 101 -10.85 9.76 21.14
C ARG A 101 -11.52 9.16 19.92
N LEU A 102 -10.76 8.38 19.16
CA LEU A 102 -11.33 7.59 18.07
C LEU A 102 -12.32 6.54 18.60
N PRO A 103 -13.45 6.33 17.90
CA PRO A 103 -14.36 5.21 18.15
C PRO A 103 -13.61 3.88 18.28
N ARG A 104 -14.04 3.02 19.21
CA ARG A 104 -13.36 1.74 19.53
C ARG A 104 -13.21 0.78 18.33
N VAL A 105 -14.05 0.92 17.30
CA VAL A 105 -14.03 0.13 16.05
C VAL A 105 -12.86 0.52 15.15
N ILE A 106 -12.32 1.74 15.32
CA ILE A 106 -11.21 2.29 14.54
C ILE A 106 -9.89 2.00 15.28
N ARG A 107 -9.61 0.71 15.51
CA ARG A 107 -8.23 0.29 15.79
C ARG A 107 -7.70 -0.36 14.53
N VAL A 108 -6.77 0.31 13.88
CA VAL A 108 -5.96 -0.29 12.81
C VAL A 108 -5.40 -1.60 13.36
N HIS A 109 -5.69 -2.71 12.69
CA HIS A 109 -5.33 -4.05 13.16
C HIS A 109 -3.84 -4.07 13.54
N ARG A 110 -3.55 -4.26 14.83
CA ARG A 110 -2.20 -4.51 15.33
C ARG A 110 -1.76 -5.88 14.84
N HIS A 111 -1.22 -5.98 13.63
CA HIS A 111 -0.38 -7.11 13.29
C HIS A 111 0.98 -6.88 13.95
N THR A 112 1.13 -7.39 15.18
CA THR A 112 2.43 -7.59 15.81
C THR A 112 3.30 -8.42 14.85
N ALA A 113 4.31 -7.78 14.27
CA ALA A 113 5.38 -8.49 13.58
C ALA A 113 6.14 -9.33 14.61
N ALA A 114 5.77 -10.59 14.73
CA ALA A 114 6.68 -11.64 15.17
C ALA A 114 7.65 -11.94 14.01
N ALA A 115 8.42 -10.95 13.58
CA ALA A 115 9.63 -11.16 12.79
C ALA A 115 10.77 -11.27 13.80
N ARG A 116 11.25 -12.49 13.99
CA ARG A 116 12.33 -12.86 14.91
C ARG A 116 13.54 -11.94 14.73
N GLY A 117 14.09 -11.43 15.84
CA GLY A 117 15.50 -11.01 15.87
C GLY A 117 15.89 -9.75 16.64
N SER A 118 14.96 -8.93 17.14
CA SER A 118 15.32 -7.83 18.05
C SER A 118 14.18 -7.51 19.00
N ALA A 119 14.43 -7.72 20.29
CA ALA A 119 13.48 -7.42 21.35
C ALA A 119 13.25 -5.91 21.44
N VAL A 120 12.15 -5.43 20.88
CA VAL A 120 11.65 -4.09 21.22
C VAL A 120 10.99 -4.20 22.60
N SER A 121 11.69 -3.71 23.62
CA SER A 121 11.20 -3.65 24.99
C SER A 121 10.00 -2.70 25.08
N LEU A 122 8.81 -3.27 25.27
CA LEU A 122 7.61 -2.53 25.62
C LEU A 122 7.60 -2.30 27.13
N ARG A 123 8.16 -1.18 27.60
CA ARG A 123 7.79 -0.66 28.93
C ARG A 123 6.50 0.16 28.77
N PRO A 124 5.42 -0.13 29.53
CA PRO A 124 4.32 0.83 29.62
C PRO A 124 4.84 2.09 30.32
N PRO A 125 4.56 3.31 29.82
CA PRO A 125 4.84 4.52 30.58
C PRO A 125 3.96 4.50 31.84
N ARG A 126 4.61 4.48 33.00
CA ARG A 126 3.94 4.63 34.30
C ARG A 126 3.33 6.03 34.37
N GLY A 127 2.02 6.08 34.61
CA GLY A 127 1.31 7.24 35.17
C GLY A 127 1.33 8.51 34.33
N GLY A 128 0.25 8.78 33.61
CA GLY A 128 0.01 10.09 33.02
C GLY A 128 -1.13 10.06 32.02
N SER A 129 -2.13 10.92 32.23
CA SER A 129 -3.27 11.14 31.33
C SER A 129 -2.79 11.46 29.90
N HIS A 130 -2.89 10.52 28.96
CA HIS A 130 -2.46 10.76 27.59
C HIS A 130 -3.45 10.27 26.53
N ARG A 131 -3.65 11.18 25.57
CA ARG A 131 -4.37 11.10 24.31
C ARG A 131 -3.98 9.83 23.54
N GLY A 132 -4.94 9.19 22.88
CA GLY A 132 -4.74 7.89 22.23
C GLY A 132 -3.62 7.94 21.18
N GLN A 133 -2.62 7.08 21.35
CA GLN A 133 -1.57 6.82 20.36
C GLN A 133 -1.72 5.37 19.92
N ASP A 134 -2.08 5.14 18.66
CA ASP A 134 -2.06 3.83 18.04
C ASP A 134 -0.83 3.72 17.11
N LEU A 135 -0.03 2.67 17.32
CA LEU A 135 1.10 2.30 16.47
C LEU A 135 0.55 1.71 15.16
N ILE A 136 0.92 2.30 14.04
CA ILE A 136 0.52 1.87 12.69
C ILE A 136 1.76 1.35 11.99
N ILE A 137 1.66 0.16 11.40
CA ILE A 137 2.63 -0.33 10.44
C ILE A 137 2.11 0.12 9.08
N VAL A 138 2.78 1.09 8.49
CA VAL A 138 2.48 1.64 7.17
C VAL A 138 3.34 0.89 6.16
N LEU A 139 2.71 0.35 5.11
CA LEU A 139 3.44 -0.07 3.93
C LEU A 139 3.67 1.16 3.06
N THR A 140 4.91 1.47 2.78
CA THR A 140 5.30 2.52 1.85
C THR A 140 5.58 1.92 0.48
N LEU A 141 5.16 2.61 -0.58
CA LEU A 141 5.59 2.42 -1.97
C LEU A 141 6.43 3.64 -2.35
N ASP A 142 7.75 3.52 -2.34
CA ASP A 142 8.64 4.53 -2.90
C ASP A 142 8.83 4.28 -4.40
N LEU A 143 8.15 5.07 -5.23
CA LEU A 143 8.29 5.01 -6.69
C LEU A 143 9.62 5.65 -7.17
N PHE A 144 10.44 6.22 -6.28
CA PHE A 144 11.73 6.83 -6.61
C PHE A 144 12.91 5.88 -6.37
N ALA A 145 12.94 4.75 -7.08
CA ALA A 145 14.17 3.98 -7.21
C ALA A 145 15.08 4.62 -8.29
N GLY A 146 15.73 5.73 -7.95
CA GLY A 146 16.80 6.35 -8.75
C GLY A 146 17.79 7.09 -7.85
N PRO A 147 19.11 7.01 -8.10
CA PRO A 147 20.08 7.72 -7.28
C PRO A 147 19.87 9.22 -7.42
N VAL A 148 19.66 9.90 -6.30
CA VAL A 148 19.77 11.35 -6.21
C VAL A 148 21.23 11.69 -6.54
N VAL A 149 21.43 12.35 -7.68
CA VAL A 149 22.73 12.94 -8.08
C VAL A 149 22.94 14.23 -7.30
#